data_AF-A0A931AU36-F1
#
_entry.id   AF-A0A931AU36-F1
#
_cell.length_a   1.000
_cell.length_b   1.000
_cell.length_c   1.000
_cell.angle_alpha   90.00
_cell.angle_beta   90.00
_cell.angle_gamma   90.00
#
_symmetry.space_group_name_H-M   'P 1'
#
loop_
_entity.id
_entity.type
_entity.pdbx_description
1 polymer ?
#
loop_
_entity_poly.entity_id
_entity_poly.type
_entity_poly.pdbx_seq_one_letter_code
_entity_poly.pdbx_strand_id
1 'polypeptide(L)'
;MNARQSSNPLDKMQENDSRHPYSAYSPKKISVLSPKDLKDNSVHKKIIQRIKQTETDFNKLKKESFTDGNTSKKIHKKIQKSCNKFRSLNRELKNSQVTMKKEREWIKKGLKRGEIENESEAQTYVKSFDDELKIGRQERRNVANLLSDCRNIAREGKKLQTYNNPIQ
;
A
#
# COMPACT_ATOMS: atom_id res chain seq x y z
N MET A 1 40.74 36.30 55.40
CA MET A 1 39.98 35.07 55.70
C MET A 1 39.01 34.84 54.56
N ASN A 2 39.29 33.86 53.69
CA ASN A 2 38.55 33.64 52.44
C ASN A 2 37.50 32.53 52.64
N ALA A 3 36.22 32.89 52.53
CA ALA A 3 35.12 31.94 52.42
C ALA A 3 35.08 31.39 50.99
N ARG A 4 35.52 30.14 50.79
CA ARG A 4 35.24 29.38 49.57
C ARG A 4 33.97 28.57 49.81
N GLN A 5 32.84 29.09 49.33
CA GLN A 5 31.61 28.32 49.21
C GLN A 5 31.83 27.20 48.20
N SER A 6 31.56 25.97 48.63
CA SER A 6 31.66 24.75 47.84
C SER A 6 30.65 24.79 46.68
N SER A 7 31.13 24.71 45.44
CA SER A 7 30.30 24.35 44.31
C SER A 7 29.88 22.88 44.42
N ASN A 8 28.59 22.61 44.65
CA ASN A 8 28.00 21.28 44.57
C ASN A 8 28.26 20.68 43.17
N PRO A 9 28.96 19.53 43.04
CA PRO A 9 29.26 18.93 41.75
C PRO A 9 28.22 17.88 41.32
N LEU A 10 26.95 18.06 41.69
CA LEU A 10 25.88 17.10 41.36
C LEU A 10 25.37 17.21 39.91
N ASP A 11 25.88 18.16 39.12
CA ASP A 11 25.29 18.53 37.83
C ASP A 11 25.93 17.85 36.60
N LYS A 12 26.73 16.79 36.81
CA LYS A 12 27.33 16.00 35.73
C LYS A 12 27.33 14.51 36.07
N MET A 13 26.15 13.92 36.27
CA MET A 13 26.04 12.47 36.09
C MET A 13 26.32 12.16 34.62
N GLN A 14 27.46 11.53 34.35
CA GLN A 14 27.84 11.06 33.02
C GLN A 14 26.85 9.98 32.58
N GLU A 15 25.83 10.38 31.81
CA GLU A 15 24.77 9.52 31.28
C GLU A 15 25.30 8.35 30.42
N ASN A 16 26.60 8.38 30.06
CA ASN A 16 27.28 7.42 29.19
C ASN A 16 28.48 6.70 29.86
N ASP A 17 28.53 6.59 31.19
CA ASP A 17 29.54 5.71 31.82
C ASP A 17 29.16 4.23 31.68
N SER A 18 29.84 3.53 30.76
CA SER A 18 29.72 2.07 30.55
C SER A 18 29.98 1.18 31.78
N ARG A 19 30.56 1.74 32.85
CA ARG A 19 30.83 1.03 34.11
C ARG A 19 29.74 1.24 35.16
N HIS A 20 28.75 2.09 34.89
CA HIS A 20 27.65 2.34 35.82
C HIS A 20 26.69 1.13 35.79
N PRO A 21 26.23 0.60 36.94
CA PRO A 21 25.36 -0.59 36.98
C PRO A 21 24.02 -0.41 36.22
N TYR A 22 23.59 0.84 36.02
CA TYR A 22 22.40 1.18 35.24
C TYR A 22 22.67 1.49 33.76
N SER A 23 23.93 1.57 33.32
CA SER A 23 24.29 1.78 31.90
C SER A 23 23.90 0.60 31.01
N ALA A 24 23.76 -0.60 31.60
CA ALA A 24 23.22 -1.78 30.93
C ALA A 24 21.72 -1.66 30.59
N TYR A 25 21.01 -0.68 31.17
CA TYR A 25 19.56 -0.50 31.08
C TYR A 25 19.14 0.74 30.27
N SER A 26 19.95 1.18 29.30
CA SER A 26 19.47 2.14 28.31
C SER A 26 18.71 1.37 27.21
N PRO A 27 17.39 1.57 27.03
CA PRO A 27 16.63 0.88 25.99
C PRO A 27 17.28 1.19 24.64
N LYS A 28 17.72 0.15 23.90
CA LYS A 28 18.23 0.34 22.55
C LYS A 28 17.11 0.97 21.72
N LYS A 29 17.24 2.26 21.43
CA LYS A 29 16.30 2.95 20.57
C LYS A 29 16.39 2.34 19.17
N ILE A 30 15.22 2.19 18.56
CA ILE A 30 15.05 1.60 17.25
C ILE A 30 15.13 2.74 16.25
N SER A 31 16.16 2.70 15.39
CA SER A 31 16.15 3.46 14.15
C SER A 31 15.00 2.94 13.30
N VAL A 32 14.05 3.82 13.00
CA VAL A 32 12.73 3.47 12.47
C VAL A 32 12.82 2.84 11.07
N LEU A 33 13.94 3.03 10.35
CA LEU A 33 14.01 2.73 8.92
C LEU A 33 15.37 2.20 8.51
N SER A 34 15.39 1.01 7.93
CA SER A 34 16.36 0.72 6.89
C SER A 34 15.88 1.37 5.58
N PRO A 35 16.76 1.90 4.72
CA PRO A 35 16.40 2.34 3.36
C PRO A 35 15.67 1.27 2.51
N LYS A 36 15.70 0.00 2.93
CA LYS A 36 14.91 -1.09 2.35
C LYS A 36 13.41 -0.95 2.60
N ASP A 37 12.99 -0.41 3.74
CA ASP A 37 11.56 -0.34 4.13
C ASP A 37 10.80 0.76 3.35
N LEU A 38 11.53 1.79 2.89
CA LEU A 38 11.01 2.80 1.95
C LEU A 38 10.68 2.24 0.55
N LYS A 39 11.23 1.09 0.17
CA LYS A 39 10.97 0.48 -1.14
C LYS A 39 9.58 -0.12 -1.24
N ASP A 40 8.96 -0.55 -0.14
CA ASP A 40 7.64 -1.19 -0.19
C ASP A 40 6.49 -0.19 -0.44
N ASN A 41 6.62 1.06 0.04
CA ASN A 41 5.74 2.16 -0.39
C ASN A 41 5.83 2.45 -1.90
N SER A 42 7.00 2.23 -2.51
CA SER A 42 7.15 2.31 -3.98
C SER A 42 6.34 1.24 -4.69
N VAL A 43 6.29 0.02 -4.14
CA VAL A 43 5.56 -1.11 -4.73
C VAL A 43 4.05 -0.84 -4.71
N HIS A 44 3.50 -0.36 -3.60
CA HIS A 44 2.07 -0.05 -3.49
C HIS A 44 1.62 0.96 -4.54
N LYS A 45 2.35 2.07 -4.67
CA LYS A 45 2.09 3.13 -5.67
C LYS A 45 2.19 2.60 -7.11
N LYS A 46 3.19 1.76 -7.40
CA LYS A 46 3.34 1.13 -8.73
C LYS A 46 2.17 0.22 -9.08
N ILE A 47 1.63 -0.52 -8.11
CA ILE A 47 0.44 -1.36 -8.33
C ILE A 47 -0.76 -0.49 -8.67
N ILE A 48 -0.99 0.60 -7.93
CA ILE A 48 -2.09 1.55 -8.21
C ILE A 48 -1.93 2.17 -9.61
N GLN A 49 -0.73 2.59 -9.99
CA GLN A 49 -0.49 3.15 -11.32
C GLN A 49 -0.82 2.13 -12.43
N ARG A 50 -0.43 0.87 -12.26
CA ARG A 50 -0.76 -0.22 -13.19
C ARG A 50 -2.26 -0.48 -13.27
N ILE A 51 -2.99 -0.36 -12.16
CA ILE A 51 -4.46 -0.47 -12.15
C ILE A 51 -5.06 0.64 -13.03
N LYS A 52 -4.67 1.89 -12.80
CA LYS A 52 -5.16 3.04 -13.58
C LYS A 52 -4.86 2.92 -15.07
N GLN A 53 -3.66 2.46 -15.43
CA GLN A 53 -3.31 2.24 -16.83
C GLN A 53 -4.18 1.14 -17.46
N THR A 54 -4.38 0.03 -16.74
CA THR A 54 -5.24 -1.07 -17.21
C THR A 54 -6.71 -0.63 -17.32
N GLU A 55 -7.17 0.26 -16.43
CA GLU A 55 -8.50 0.89 -16.48
C GLU A 55 -8.69 1.73 -17.74
N THR A 56 -7.75 2.59 -18.08
CA THR A 56 -7.80 3.39 -19.31
C THR A 56 -7.91 2.51 -20.54
N ASP A 57 -7.07 1.47 -20.64
CA ASP A 57 -7.08 0.52 -21.75
C ASP A 57 -8.41 -0.25 -21.81
N PHE A 58 -8.93 -0.67 -20.65
CA PHE A 58 -10.21 -1.37 -20.57
C PHE A 58 -11.38 -0.49 -21.00
N ASN A 59 -11.43 0.78 -20.57
CA ASN A 59 -12.49 1.71 -20.94
C ASN A 59 -12.48 2.02 -22.43
N LYS A 60 -11.30 2.06 -23.07
CA LYS A 60 -11.18 2.17 -24.52
C LYS A 60 -11.77 0.94 -25.22
N LEU A 61 -11.38 -0.27 -24.80
CA LEU A 61 -11.91 -1.52 -25.33
C LEU A 61 -13.43 -1.67 -25.12
N LYS A 62 -13.93 -1.18 -23.97
CA LYS A 62 -15.36 -1.15 -23.65
C LYS A 62 -16.12 -0.29 -24.65
N LYS A 63 -15.64 0.92 -24.95
CA LYS A 63 -16.26 1.79 -25.96
C LYS A 63 -16.27 1.14 -27.35
N GLU A 64 -15.12 0.60 -27.80
CA GLU A 64 -15.00 -0.12 -29.07
C GLU A 64 -15.98 -1.30 -29.16
N SER A 65 -16.24 -2.00 -28.05
CA SER A 65 -17.16 -3.14 -28.04
C SER A 65 -18.64 -2.78 -28.24
N PHE A 66 -19.04 -1.54 -27.93
CA PHE A 66 -20.42 -1.07 -28.06
C PHE A 66 -20.70 -0.38 -29.40
N THR A 67 -19.69 0.23 -30.04
CA THR A 67 -19.86 0.94 -31.32
C THR A 67 -20.01 0.01 -32.52
N ASP A 68 -19.35 -1.15 -32.52
CA ASP A 68 -19.30 -2.02 -33.70
C ASP A 68 -20.49 -3.00 -33.81
N GLY A 69 -21.45 -2.97 -32.88
CA GLY A 69 -22.66 -3.82 -32.88
C GLY A 69 -22.43 -5.33 -32.73
N ASN A 70 -21.21 -5.80 -32.98
CA ASN A 70 -20.79 -7.18 -32.89
C ASN A 70 -19.39 -7.21 -32.22
N THR A 71 -19.33 -7.55 -30.94
CA THR A 71 -18.05 -7.62 -30.23
C THR A 71 -17.21 -8.74 -30.83
N SER A 72 -16.24 -8.40 -31.68
CA SER A 72 -15.42 -9.41 -32.34
C SER A 72 -14.74 -10.32 -31.31
N LYS A 73 -14.54 -11.60 -31.64
CA LYS A 73 -13.81 -12.57 -30.80
C LYS A 73 -12.47 -12.00 -30.30
N LYS A 74 -11.83 -11.13 -31.09
CA LYS A 74 -10.57 -10.44 -30.75
C LYS A 74 -10.75 -9.41 -29.63
N ILE A 75 -11.79 -8.57 -29.69
CA ILE A 75 -12.11 -7.59 -28.64
C ILE A 75 -12.47 -8.32 -27.34
N HIS A 76 -13.30 -9.37 -27.42
CA HIS A 76 -13.66 -10.18 -26.26
C HIS A 76 -12.43 -10.79 -25.57
N LYS A 77 -11.48 -11.33 -26.34
CA LYS A 77 -10.21 -11.86 -25.81
C LYS A 77 -9.36 -10.79 -25.15
N LYS A 78 -9.32 -9.55 -25.68
CA LYS A 78 -8.61 -8.42 -25.06
C LYS A 78 -9.27 -8.02 -23.74
N ILE A 79 -10.60 -7.90 -23.71
CA ILE A 79 -11.37 -7.60 -22.50
C ILE A 79 -11.10 -8.65 -21.42
N GLN A 80 -11.17 -9.94 -21.76
CA GLN A 80 -10.88 -11.03 -20.82
C GLN A 80 -9.44 -10.97 -20.25
N LYS A 81 -8.45 -10.59 -21.08
CA LYS A 81 -7.08 -10.35 -20.61
C LYS A 81 -7.02 -9.21 -19.60
N SER A 82 -7.68 -8.08 -19.86
CA SER A 82 -7.77 -6.96 -18.91
C SER A 82 -8.42 -7.39 -17.60
N CYS A 83 -9.50 -8.18 -17.65
CA CYS A 83 -10.15 -8.72 -16.45
C CYS A 83 -9.22 -9.59 -15.61
N ASN A 84 -8.44 -10.47 -16.24
CA ASN A 84 -7.43 -11.28 -15.53
C ASN A 84 -6.33 -10.40 -14.93
N LYS A 85 -5.91 -9.35 -15.65
CA LYS A 85 -4.92 -8.39 -15.15
C LYS A 85 -5.44 -7.65 -13.92
N PHE A 86 -6.68 -7.17 -13.93
CA PHE A 86 -7.33 -6.58 -12.76
C PHE A 86 -7.37 -7.53 -11.56
N ARG A 87 -7.69 -8.82 -11.76
CA ARG A 87 -7.67 -9.81 -10.67
C ARG A 87 -6.28 -9.96 -10.05
N SER A 88 -5.24 -10.05 -10.88
CA SER A 88 -3.84 -10.12 -10.42
C SER A 88 -3.46 -8.87 -9.62
N LEU A 89 -3.69 -7.70 -10.20
CA LEU A 89 -3.34 -6.42 -9.58
C LEU A 89 -4.12 -6.19 -8.27
N ASN A 90 -5.39 -6.58 -8.20
CA ASN A 90 -6.17 -6.48 -6.96
C ASN A 90 -5.63 -7.42 -5.86
N ARG A 91 -5.13 -8.61 -6.23
CA ARG A 91 -4.48 -9.53 -5.30
C ARG A 91 -3.15 -8.94 -4.81
N GLU A 92 -2.31 -8.44 -5.71
CA GLU A 92 -1.06 -7.76 -5.39
C GLU A 92 -1.31 -6.56 -4.46
N LEU A 93 -2.31 -5.73 -4.78
CA LEU A 93 -2.70 -4.58 -3.97
C LEU A 93 -3.16 -4.99 -2.57
N LYS A 94 -3.94 -6.08 -2.46
CA LYS A 94 -4.37 -6.62 -1.16
C LYS A 94 -3.16 -7.08 -0.35
N ASN A 95 -2.19 -7.75 -0.97
CA ASN A 95 -0.99 -8.23 -0.29
C ASN A 95 -0.12 -7.06 0.19
N SER A 96 0.14 -6.06 -0.65
CA SER A 96 0.91 -4.88 -0.24
C SER A 96 0.24 -4.15 0.93
N GLN A 97 -1.10 -4.04 0.93
CA GLN A 97 -1.84 -3.43 2.05
C GLN A 97 -1.70 -4.22 3.35
N VAL A 98 -1.56 -5.54 3.30
CA VAL A 98 -1.31 -6.36 4.50
C VAL A 98 0.07 -6.06 5.07
N THR A 99 1.09 -5.96 4.22
CA THR A 99 2.46 -5.60 4.63
C THR A 99 2.49 -4.20 5.26
N MET A 100 1.97 -3.18 4.57
CA MET A 100 1.92 -1.80 5.08
C MET A 100 1.18 -1.68 6.41
N LYS A 101 0.09 -2.46 6.60
CA LYS A 101 -0.62 -2.48 7.90
C LYS A 101 0.26 -3.03 9.02
N LYS A 102 1.03 -4.10 8.77
CA LYS A 102 1.93 -4.68 9.76
C LYS A 102 3.03 -3.70 10.14
N GLU A 103 3.65 -3.06 9.16
CA GLU A 103 4.68 -2.04 9.36
C GLU A 103 4.13 -0.85 10.15
N ARG A 104 2.99 -0.31 9.73
CA ARG A 104 2.34 0.80 10.45
C ARG A 104 2.06 0.45 11.91
N GLU A 105 1.55 -0.74 12.20
CA GLU A 105 1.30 -1.18 13.58
C GLU A 105 2.57 -1.37 14.38
N TRP A 106 3.65 -1.85 13.76
CA TRP A 106 4.96 -1.95 14.40
C TRP A 106 5.50 -0.57 14.78
N ILE A 107 5.45 0.41 13.87
CA ILE A 107 5.86 1.80 14.15
C ILE A 107 4.98 2.41 15.25
N LYS A 108 3.65 2.22 15.20
CA LYS A 108 2.74 2.71 16.25
C LYS A 108 3.07 2.14 17.63
N LYS A 109 3.48 0.86 17.71
CA LYS A 109 3.91 0.24 18.97
C LYS A 109 5.23 0.81 19.46
N GLY A 110 6.22 1.00 18.59
CA GLY A 110 7.50 1.62 18.95
C GLY A 110 7.33 3.06 19.47
N LEU A 111 6.49 3.86 18.80
CA LEU A 111 6.14 5.22 19.26
C LEU A 111 5.53 5.21 20.66
N LYS A 112 4.59 4.31 20.94
CA LYS A 112 3.93 4.22 22.27
C LYS A 112 4.89 3.84 23.40
N ARG A 113 5.99 3.17 23.08
CA ARG A 113 6.96 2.68 24.06
C ARG A 113 8.15 3.64 24.24
N GLY A 114 8.21 4.75 23.50
CA GLY A 114 9.38 5.63 23.48
C GLY A 114 10.63 4.92 22.92
N GLU A 115 10.43 3.84 22.15
CA GLU A 115 11.51 3.02 21.60
C GLU A 115 12.02 3.57 20.26
N ILE A 116 11.55 4.75 19.82
CA ILE A 116 11.87 5.32 18.52
C ILE A 116 12.74 6.57 18.69
N GLU A 117 13.86 6.63 17.95
CA GLU A 117 14.78 7.77 18.01
C GLU A 117 14.16 9.06 17.44
N ASN A 118 13.53 8.96 16.27
CA ASN A 118 12.93 10.09 15.57
C ASN A 118 11.40 9.95 15.53
N GLU A 119 10.74 10.38 16.61
CA GLU A 119 9.29 10.25 16.73
C GLU A 119 8.53 11.06 15.68
N SER A 120 9.00 12.26 15.35
CA SER A 120 8.36 13.15 14.37
C SER A 120 8.33 12.51 12.98
N GLU A 121 9.45 11.92 12.56
CA GLU A 121 9.56 11.24 11.28
C GLU A 121 8.70 9.96 11.26
N ALA A 122 8.73 9.15 12.33
CA ALA A 122 7.88 7.98 12.47
C ALA A 122 6.37 8.31 12.41
N GLN A 123 5.94 9.41 13.05
CA GLN A 123 4.56 9.88 12.95
C GLN A 123 4.20 10.27 11.51
N THR A 124 5.12 10.88 10.77
CA THR A 124 4.94 11.23 9.37
C THR A 124 4.77 9.97 8.51
N TYR A 125 5.56 8.92 8.73
CA TYR A 125 5.38 7.63 8.05
C TYR A 125 4.04 6.98 8.35
N VAL A 126 3.62 7.00 9.62
CA VAL A 126 2.31 6.46 10.01
C VAL A 126 1.19 7.17 9.26
N LYS A 127 1.23 8.50 9.14
CA LYS A 127 0.26 9.28 8.35
C LYS A 127 0.30 8.88 6.88
N SER A 128 1.49 8.80 6.28
CA SER A 128 1.65 8.36 4.88
C SER A 128 1.05 6.97 4.65
N PHE A 129 1.28 6.01 5.56
CA PHE A 129 0.66 4.69 5.47
C PHE A 129 -0.86 4.74 5.57
N ASP A 130 -1.42 5.55 6.47
CA ASP A 130 -2.87 5.69 6.62
C ASP A 130 -3.53 6.27 5.35
N ASP A 131 -2.90 7.28 4.74
CA ASP A 131 -3.34 7.87 3.47
C ASP A 131 -3.26 6.89 2.30
N GLU A 132 -2.12 6.19 2.15
CA GLU A 132 -1.96 5.21 1.08
C GLU A 132 -2.91 4.02 1.25
N LEU A 133 -3.13 3.53 2.47
CA LEU A 133 -4.13 2.50 2.76
C LEU A 133 -5.56 2.96 2.44
N LYS A 134 -5.86 4.25 2.58
CA LYS A 134 -7.16 4.84 2.17
C LYS A 134 -7.30 4.84 0.65
N ILE A 135 -6.28 5.29 -0.08
CA ILE A 135 -6.25 5.27 -1.55
C ILE A 135 -6.39 3.84 -2.06
N GLY A 136 -5.58 2.90 -1.57
CA GLY A 136 -5.64 1.52 -2.00
C GLY A 136 -7.00 0.86 -1.72
N ARG A 137 -7.70 1.22 -0.64
CA ARG A 137 -9.07 0.73 -0.38
C ARG A 137 -10.05 1.22 -1.45
N GLN A 138 -9.93 2.48 -1.87
CA GLN A 138 -10.75 3.04 -2.93
C GLN A 138 -10.47 2.35 -4.26
N GLU A 139 -9.20 2.16 -4.61
CA GLU A 139 -8.81 1.47 -5.85
C GLU A 139 -9.31 0.02 -5.90
N ARG A 140 -9.33 -0.69 -4.77
CA ARG A 140 -9.92 -2.03 -4.73
C ARG A 140 -11.42 -2.04 -5.02
N ARG A 141 -12.16 -1.00 -4.60
CA ARG A 141 -13.58 -0.84 -4.95
C ARG A 141 -13.74 -0.55 -6.45
N ASN A 142 -12.91 0.34 -7.00
CA ASN A 142 -12.89 0.64 -8.43
C ASN A 142 -12.63 -0.64 -9.25
N VAL A 143 -11.63 -1.44 -8.88
CA VAL A 143 -11.35 -2.72 -9.54
C VAL A 143 -12.51 -3.71 -9.40
N ALA A 144 -13.20 -3.75 -8.26
CA ALA A 144 -14.39 -4.59 -8.13
C ALA A 144 -15.50 -4.19 -9.11
N ASN A 145 -15.71 -2.89 -9.32
CA ASN A 145 -16.65 -2.37 -10.32
C ASN A 145 -16.21 -2.74 -11.75
N LEU A 146 -14.94 -2.55 -12.09
CA LEU A 146 -14.39 -2.95 -13.40
C LEU A 146 -14.53 -4.46 -13.66
N LEU A 147 -14.34 -5.29 -12.63
CA LEU A 147 -14.58 -6.74 -12.70
C LEU A 147 -16.07 -7.10 -12.81
N SER A 148 -16.98 -6.22 -12.38
CA SER A 148 -18.41 -6.35 -12.64
C SER A 148 -18.71 -6.07 -14.11
N ASP A 149 -18.18 -4.97 -14.66
CA ASP A 149 -18.32 -4.63 -16.08
C ASP A 149 -17.79 -5.73 -16.99
N CYS A 150 -16.63 -6.29 -16.65
CA CYS A 150 -16.08 -7.48 -17.29
C CYS A 150 -17.07 -8.65 -17.39
N ARG A 151 -17.85 -8.90 -16.32
CA ARG A 151 -18.84 -9.99 -16.29
C ARG A 151 -20.06 -9.65 -17.14
N ASN A 152 -20.47 -8.38 -17.19
CA ASN A 152 -21.60 -7.94 -18.01
C ASN A 152 -21.28 -8.08 -19.51
N ILE A 153 -20.14 -7.57 -19.95
CA ILE A 153 -19.69 -7.71 -21.36
C ILE A 153 -19.54 -9.20 -21.72
N ALA A 154 -19.05 -10.04 -20.80
CA ALA A 154 -18.94 -11.47 -21.03
C ALA A 154 -20.31 -12.16 -21.22
N ARG A 155 -21.34 -11.71 -20.50
CA ARG A 155 -22.71 -12.22 -20.62
C ARG A 155 -23.38 -11.76 -21.92
N GLU A 156 -23.20 -10.50 -22.29
CA GLU A 156 -23.72 -9.95 -23.56
C GLU A 156 -23.13 -10.68 -24.77
N GLY A 157 -21.82 -10.91 -24.78
CA GLY A 157 -21.16 -11.69 -25.83
C GLY A 157 -21.66 -13.15 -25.94
N LYS A 158 -22.07 -13.78 -24.82
CA LYS A 158 -22.66 -15.13 -24.83
C LYS A 158 -24.08 -15.13 -25.41
N LYS A 159 -24.90 -14.13 -25.07
CA LYS A 159 -26.27 -14.01 -25.61
C LYS A 159 -26.25 -13.84 -27.13
N LEU A 160 -25.32 -13.05 -27.67
CA LEU A 160 -25.18 -12.86 -29.12
C LEU A 160 -24.74 -14.14 -29.87
N GLN A 161 -24.01 -15.05 -29.22
CA GLN A 161 -23.66 -16.35 -29.82
C GLN A 161 -24.83 -17.33 -29.86
N THR A 162 -25.70 -17.31 -28.85
CA THR A 162 -26.88 -18.19 -28.82
C THR A 162 -27.98 -17.78 -29.81
N TYR A 163 -28.06 -16.51 -30.20
CA TYR A 163 -29.04 -16.03 -31.19
C TYR A 163 -28.57 -16.25 -32.65
N ASN A 164 -27.27 -16.38 -32.90
CA ASN A 164 -26.73 -16.58 -34.26
C ASN A 164 -26.55 -18.07 -34.66
N ASN A 165 -26.91 -19.00 -33.77
CA ASN A 165 -27.06 -20.41 -34.11
C ASN A 165 -28.54 -20.79 -33.89
N PRO A 166 -29.45 -20.52 -34.85
CA PRO A 166 -30.73 -21.20 -34.83
C PRO A 166 -30.47 -22.71 -34.98
N ILE A 167 -31.08 -23.48 -34.09
CA ILE A 167 -31.21 -24.93 -34.24
C ILE A 167 -31.82 -25.18 -35.63
N GLN A 168 -31.18 -26.09 -36.38
CA GLN A 168 -31.50 -26.48 -37.75
C GLN A 168 -32.99 -26.79 -37.96
#